data_AF-A0A9P8KR39-F1
#
_entry.id   AF-A0A9P8KR39-F1
#
_cell.length_a   1.000
_cell.length_b   1.000
_cell.length_c   1.000
_cell.angle_alpha   90.00
_cell.angle_beta   90.00
_cell.angle_gamma   90.00
#
_symmetry.space_group_name_H-M   'P 1'
#
loop_
_entity.id
_entity.type
_entity.pdbx_description
1 polymer ?
#
loop_
_entity_poly.entity_id
_entity_poly.type
_entity_poly.pdbx_seq_one_letter_code
_entity_poly.pdbx_strand_id
1 'polypeptide(L)'
;MSHEQQSSVQRLIVRTESPLPSVLVQETVTITREDALAAVGSLIDTMRDFRRIKDLSTPLKETLTEPMVIVLPPDMKMWLNVWAAFFGFDDIKRWLEGATEDKRQHSWIQVGENPLLWSGRGPTAILDEMRQVMNVEGVDEAARRRKMHLLIDQMQVYIP
;
A
#
# COMPACT_ATOMS: atom_id res chain seq x y z
N MET A 1 16.64 -52.40 36.85
CA MET A 1 16.17 -52.06 35.47
C MET A 1 14.74 -51.55 35.59
N SER A 2 14.42 -50.56 34.76
CA SER A 2 13.11 -49.94 34.50
C SER A 2 12.66 -48.80 35.41
N HIS A 3 12.93 -47.61 34.87
CA HIS A 3 12.30 -46.31 35.14
C HIS A 3 10.82 -46.30 34.72
N GLU A 4 10.02 -45.42 35.36
CA GLU A 4 8.93 -44.61 34.78
C GLU A 4 8.33 -43.77 35.94
N GLN A 5 8.83 -42.58 36.28
CA GLN A 5 8.46 -41.27 35.71
C GLN A 5 6.97 -41.09 35.40
N GLN A 6 6.15 -40.79 36.43
CA GLN A 6 4.88 -40.09 36.25
C GLN A 6 5.14 -38.58 36.26
N SER A 7 5.26 -38.02 35.06
CA SER A 7 5.44 -36.61 34.79
C SER A 7 4.11 -35.86 34.91
N SER A 8 4.12 -34.82 35.76
CA SER A 8 3.07 -33.83 35.91
C SER A 8 2.86 -33.06 34.59
N VAL A 9 1.77 -33.34 33.87
CA VAL A 9 1.41 -32.55 32.69
C VAL A 9 0.76 -31.24 33.16
N GLN A 10 1.59 -30.21 33.29
CA GLN A 10 1.13 -28.83 33.42
C GLN A 10 0.49 -28.38 32.11
N ARG A 11 -0.70 -27.78 32.23
CA ARG A 11 -1.46 -27.13 31.17
C ARG A 11 -0.59 -26.13 30.40
N LEU A 12 -0.33 -26.40 29.13
CA LEU A 12 0.08 -25.38 28.17
C LEU A 12 -1.09 -25.15 27.21
N ILE A 13 -2.05 -24.33 27.62
CA ILE A 13 -2.95 -23.68 26.68
C ILE A 13 -2.08 -22.66 25.94
N VAL A 14 -1.47 -23.10 24.83
CA VAL A 14 -0.83 -22.19 23.88
C VAL A 14 -1.97 -21.32 23.35
N ARG A 15 -2.06 -20.09 23.87
CA ARG A 15 -2.80 -19.02 23.22
C ARG A 15 -2.13 -18.84 21.86
N THR A 16 -2.68 -19.46 20.83
CA THR A 16 -2.45 -19.02 19.46
C THR A 16 -3.02 -17.61 19.38
N GLU A 17 -2.12 -16.63 19.44
CA GLU A 17 -2.37 -15.29 18.95
C GLU A 17 -2.70 -15.43 17.46
N SER A 18 -3.97 -15.70 17.14
CA SER A 18 -4.45 -15.62 15.77
C SER A 18 -4.29 -14.18 15.31
N PRO A 19 -3.55 -13.89 14.23
CA PRO A 19 -3.48 -12.54 13.69
C PRO A 19 -4.89 -12.10 13.29
N LEU A 20 -5.19 -10.83 13.53
CA LEU A 20 -6.44 -10.19 13.11
C LEU A 20 -6.75 -10.53 11.65
N PRO A 21 -8.00 -10.82 11.26
CA PRO A 21 -8.33 -10.98 9.85
C PRO A 21 -8.14 -9.62 9.16
N SER A 22 -7.05 -9.49 8.39
CA SER A 22 -6.82 -8.35 7.50
C SER A 22 -7.95 -8.30 6.49
N VAL A 23 -8.89 -7.35 6.66
CA VAL A 23 -9.93 -7.09 5.68
C VAL A 23 -9.26 -6.41 4.49
N LEU A 24 -9.09 -7.16 3.40
CA LEU A 24 -8.53 -6.66 2.15
C LEU A 24 -9.50 -5.62 1.57
N VAL A 25 -9.11 -4.35 1.56
CA VAL A 25 -9.86 -3.30 0.88
C VAL A 25 -9.30 -3.18 -0.53
N GLN A 26 -10.18 -3.26 -1.52
CA GLN A 26 -9.87 -3.04 -2.93
C GLN A 26 -10.28 -1.61 -3.28
N GLU A 27 -9.30 -0.74 -3.57
CA GLU A 27 -9.56 0.61 -4.07
C GLU A 27 -9.13 0.69 -5.53
N THR A 28 -9.97 1.29 -6.38
CA THR A 28 -9.56 1.61 -7.75
C THR A 28 -8.84 2.94 -7.74
N VAL A 29 -7.53 2.89 -7.98
CA VAL A 29 -6.67 4.08 -8.07
C VAL A 29 -6.44 4.39 -9.53
N THR A 30 -6.40 5.67 -9.88
CA THR A 30 -6.11 6.14 -11.24
C THR A 30 -5.01 7.18 -11.19
N ILE A 31 -4.06 7.09 -12.13
CA ILE A 31 -3.04 8.11 -12.35
C ILE A 31 -3.16 8.64 -13.77
N THR A 32 -3.08 9.96 -13.92
CA THR A 32 -2.99 10.62 -15.22
C THR A 32 -1.54 10.89 -15.60
N ARG A 33 -1.31 11.13 -16.89
CA ARG A 33 -0.01 11.57 -17.39
C ARG A 33 0.42 12.86 -16.72
N GLU A 34 -0.50 13.80 -16.53
CA GLU A 34 -0.25 15.08 -15.89
C GLU A 34 0.25 14.90 -14.45
N ASP A 35 -0.34 13.97 -13.69
CA ASP A 35 0.10 13.63 -12.33
C ASP A 35 1.52 13.04 -12.33
N ALA A 36 1.80 12.10 -13.25
CA ALA A 36 3.13 11.50 -13.38
C ALA A 36 4.19 12.54 -13.79
N LEU A 37 3.85 13.45 -14.72
CA LEU A 37 4.74 14.53 -15.14
C LEU A 37 5.01 15.54 -14.02
N ALA A 38 3.99 15.86 -13.22
CA ALA A 38 4.16 16.74 -12.06
C ALA A 38 5.10 16.12 -11.00
N ALA A 39 5.04 14.79 -10.82
CA ALA A 39 5.87 14.08 -9.86
C ALA A 39 7.33 13.90 -10.33
N VAL A 40 7.55 13.44 -11.56
CA VAL A 40 8.89 13.02 -12.02
C VAL A 40 9.40 13.71 -13.28
N GLY A 41 8.58 14.51 -13.97
CA GLY A 41 8.94 15.11 -15.26
C GLY A 41 10.18 15.99 -15.18
N SER A 42 10.22 16.91 -14.20
CA SER A 42 11.38 17.79 -13.99
C SER A 42 12.66 17.03 -13.62
N LEU A 43 12.53 15.95 -12.85
CA LEU A 43 13.66 15.09 -12.49
C LEU A 43 14.24 14.42 -13.74
N ILE A 44 13.37 13.84 -14.59
CA ILE A 44 13.79 13.17 -15.83
C ILE A 44 14.40 14.18 -16.80
N ASP A 45 13.80 15.35 -16.98
CA ASP A 45 14.30 16.37 -17.90
C ASP A 45 15.65 16.95 -17.45
N THR A 46 15.81 17.21 -16.15
CA THR A 46 17.08 17.70 -15.60
C THR A 46 18.16 16.62 -15.65
N MET A 47 17.78 15.36 -15.50
CA MET A 47 18.69 14.21 -15.58
C MET A 47 19.28 14.00 -16.98
N ARG A 48 18.65 14.56 -18.04
CA ARG A 48 19.24 14.59 -19.39
C ARG A 48 20.58 15.32 -19.41
N ASP A 49 20.81 16.24 -18.46
CA ASP A 49 22.15 16.75 -18.18
C ASP A 49 22.94 15.72 -17.34
N PHE A 50 23.74 14.89 -18.03
CA PHE A 50 24.57 13.85 -17.45
C PHE A 50 25.45 14.31 -16.27
N ARG A 51 25.74 15.60 -16.12
CA ARG A 51 26.51 16.12 -14.98
C ARG A 51 25.75 15.97 -13.66
N ARG A 52 24.42 16.01 -13.69
CA ARG A 52 23.53 15.95 -12.52
C ARG A 52 22.89 14.58 -12.32
N ILE A 53 23.20 13.62 -13.18
CA ILE A 53 22.56 12.29 -13.19
C ILE A 53 22.72 11.57 -11.85
N LYS A 54 23.89 11.68 -11.20
CA LYS A 54 24.15 11.03 -9.91
C LYS A 54 23.33 11.66 -8.78
N ASP A 55 23.20 12.99 -8.78
CA ASP A 55 22.50 13.73 -7.73
C ASP A 55 20.98 13.54 -7.80
N LEU A 56 20.45 13.32 -9.01
CA LEU A 56 19.01 13.17 -9.26
C LEU A 56 18.55 11.71 -9.31
N SER A 57 19.49 10.76 -9.39
CA SER A 57 19.17 9.33 -9.49
C SER A 57 18.43 8.82 -8.24
N THR A 58 18.89 9.16 -7.04
CA THR A 58 18.24 8.71 -5.80
C THR A 58 16.82 9.28 -5.66
N PRO A 59 16.61 10.62 -5.75
CA PRO A 59 15.27 11.19 -5.71
C PRO A 59 14.32 10.63 -6.77
N LEU A 60 14.82 10.42 -8.00
CA LEU A 60 14.03 9.84 -9.08
C LEU A 60 13.64 8.40 -8.75
N LYS A 61 14.57 7.59 -8.24
CA LYS A 61 14.32 6.18 -7.91
C LYS A 61 13.30 6.03 -6.78
N GLU A 62 13.33 6.91 -5.79
CA GLU A 62 12.39 6.90 -4.66
C GLU A 62 10.99 7.38 -5.05
N THR A 63 10.88 8.30 -6.01
CA THR A 63 9.59 8.87 -6.43
C THR A 63 8.91 8.05 -7.51
N LEU A 64 9.69 7.39 -8.39
CA LEU A 64 9.17 6.68 -9.55
C LEU A 64 8.43 5.39 -9.15
N THR A 65 7.20 5.25 -9.64
CA THR A 65 6.38 4.04 -9.47
C THR A 65 6.02 3.41 -10.81
N GLU A 66 5.70 2.12 -10.81
CA GLU A 66 5.26 1.40 -12.02
C GLU A 66 4.05 2.06 -12.72
N PRO A 67 2.98 2.47 -12.02
CA PRO A 67 1.85 3.15 -12.66
C PRO A 67 2.23 4.46 -13.35
N MET A 68 3.20 5.21 -12.81
CA MET A 68 3.73 6.41 -13.46
C MET A 68 4.43 6.06 -14.77
N VAL A 69 5.28 5.03 -14.77
CA VAL A 69 5.98 4.57 -15.97
C VAL A 69 5.00 4.23 -17.09
N ILE A 70 3.85 3.63 -16.79
CA ILE A 70 2.83 3.28 -17.78
C ILE A 70 2.32 4.51 -18.56
N VAL A 71 2.06 5.63 -17.87
CA VAL A 71 1.44 6.84 -18.45
C VAL A 71 2.45 7.89 -18.93
N LEU A 72 3.74 7.71 -18.62
CA LEU A 72 4.78 8.62 -19.08
C LEU A 72 4.88 8.65 -20.62
N PRO A 73 5.21 9.82 -21.20
CA PRO A 73 5.42 9.93 -22.63
C PRO A 73 6.59 9.05 -23.14
N PRO A 74 6.59 8.66 -24.42
CA PRO A 74 7.64 7.80 -25.00
C PRO A 74 9.07 8.35 -24.87
N ASP A 75 9.26 9.65 -24.97
CA ASP A 75 10.58 10.28 -24.86
C ASP A 75 11.15 10.15 -23.44
N MET A 76 10.31 10.32 -22.42
CA MET A 76 10.70 10.12 -21.02
C MET A 76 10.95 8.65 -20.70
N LYS A 77 10.14 7.74 -21.24
CA LYS A 77 10.38 6.28 -21.12
C LYS A 77 11.73 5.87 -21.72
N MET A 78 12.10 6.46 -22.87
CA MET A 78 13.40 6.23 -23.49
C MET A 78 14.55 6.69 -22.57
N TRP A 79 14.45 7.87 -21.98
CA TRP A 79 15.46 8.35 -21.03
C TRP A 79 15.53 7.51 -19.75
N LEU A 80 14.39 7.09 -19.21
CA LEU A 80 14.34 6.15 -18.08
C LEU A 80 15.02 4.82 -18.41
N ASN A 81 14.89 4.33 -19.64
CA ASN A 81 15.57 3.11 -20.08
C ASN A 81 17.10 3.28 -20.07
N VAL A 82 17.61 4.40 -20.60
CA VAL A 82 19.06 4.70 -20.61
C VAL A 82 19.58 4.82 -19.18
N TRP A 83 18.86 5.55 -18.32
CA TRP A 83 19.23 5.72 -16.92
C TRP A 83 19.21 4.38 -16.16
N ALA A 84 18.15 3.58 -16.31
CA ALA A 84 18.04 2.27 -15.68
C ALA A 84 19.13 1.30 -16.17
N ALA A 85 19.53 1.36 -17.45
CA ALA A 85 20.64 0.59 -17.98
C ALA A 85 21.98 1.02 -17.37
N PHE A 86 22.21 2.33 -17.21
CA PHE A 86 23.46 2.86 -16.66
C PHE A 86 23.68 2.49 -15.19
N PHE A 87 22.63 2.50 -14.37
CA PHE A 87 22.71 2.20 -12.94
C PHE A 87 22.33 0.76 -12.57
N GLY A 88 21.86 -0.06 -13.53
CA GLY A 88 21.47 -1.45 -13.27
C GLY A 88 20.14 -1.61 -12.54
N PHE A 89 19.16 -0.75 -12.81
CA PHE A 89 17.82 -0.84 -12.21
C PHE A 89 16.90 -1.75 -13.01
N ASP A 90 17.03 -3.06 -12.80
CA ASP A 90 16.29 -4.07 -13.57
C ASP A 90 14.78 -4.06 -13.32
N ASP A 91 14.34 -3.60 -12.15
CA ASP A 91 12.92 -3.42 -11.85
C ASP A 91 12.27 -2.36 -12.75
N ILE A 92 12.96 -1.24 -12.98
CA ILE A 92 12.51 -0.17 -13.88
C ILE A 92 12.50 -0.63 -15.33
N LYS A 93 13.50 -1.41 -15.76
CA LYS A 93 13.51 -2.01 -17.11
C LYS A 93 12.28 -2.89 -17.32
N ARG A 94 11.96 -3.75 -16.34
CA ARG A 94 10.77 -4.60 -16.38
C ARG A 94 9.48 -3.77 -16.46
N TRP A 95 9.38 -2.66 -15.73
CA TRP A 95 8.23 -1.76 -15.85
C TRP A 95 8.12 -1.14 -17.25
N LEU A 96 9.25 -0.72 -17.83
CA LEU A 96 9.30 -0.16 -19.18
C LEU A 96 8.92 -1.18 -20.26
N GLU A 97 9.34 -2.43 -20.12
CA GLU A 97 8.96 -3.53 -21.01
C GLU A 97 7.45 -3.81 -20.97
N GLY A 98 6.81 -3.65 -19.81
CA GLY A 98 5.36 -3.73 -19.66
C GLY A 98 4.59 -2.48 -20.14
N ALA A 99 5.27 -1.34 -20.28
CA ALA A 99 4.69 -0.03 -20.57
C ALA A 99 4.82 0.40 -22.05
N THR A 100 4.57 -0.53 -22.99
CA THR A 100 4.73 -0.29 -24.44
C THR A 100 3.70 0.68 -25.03
N GLU A 101 2.51 0.77 -24.43
CA GLU A 101 1.44 1.62 -24.90
C GLU A 101 1.61 3.09 -24.43
N ASP A 102 1.28 4.04 -25.31
CA ASP A 102 1.22 5.46 -24.97
C ASP A 102 -0.12 5.81 -24.30
N LYS A 103 -0.22 5.54 -23.00
CA LYS A 103 -1.44 5.79 -22.21
C LYS A 103 -1.44 7.20 -21.64
N ARG A 104 -2.60 7.87 -21.68
CA ARG A 104 -2.82 9.15 -20.96
C ARG A 104 -3.26 8.95 -19.52
N GLN A 105 -3.84 7.80 -19.21
CA GLN A 105 -4.30 7.45 -17.88
C GLN A 105 -4.15 5.95 -17.65
N HIS A 106 -3.95 5.55 -16.41
CA HIS A 106 -3.91 4.15 -16.01
C HIS A 106 -4.64 3.98 -14.69
N SER A 107 -5.49 2.96 -14.62
CA SER A 107 -6.24 2.59 -13.42
C SER A 107 -5.87 1.17 -13.02
N TRP A 108 -5.70 0.95 -11.72
CA TRP A 108 -5.43 -0.37 -11.16
C TRP A 108 -6.15 -0.53 -9.82
N ILE A 109 -6.34 -1.78 -9.41
CA ILE A 109 -6.88 -2.11 -8.10
C ILE A 109 -5.69 -2.16 -7.14
N GLN A 110 -5.61 -1.18 -6.24
CA GLN A 110 -4.69 -1.23 -5.13
C GLN A 110 -5.31 -2.08 -4.03
N VAL A 111 -4.70 -3.24 -3.77
CA VAL A 111 -5.02 -4.08 -2.62
C VAL A 111 -4.08 -3.70 -1.50
N GLY A 112 -4.61 -3.00 -0.49
CA GLY A 112 -3.87 -2.63 0.71
C GLY A 112 -4.46 -3.29 1.96
N GLU A 113 -3.60 -3.60 2.93
CA GLU A 113 -4.04 -3.56 4.33
C GLU A 113 -4.29 -2.10 4.65
N ASN A 114 -5.55 -1.70 4.79
CA ASN A 114 -5.91 -0.29 4.86
C ASN A 114 -5.52 0.32 6.23
N PRO A 115 -4.49 1.18 6.33
CA PRO A 115 -4.19 1.91 7.57
C PRO A 115 -5.08 3.16 7.70
N LEU A 116 -5.79 3.55 6.63
CA LEU A 116 -6.61 4.76 6.50
C LEU A 116 -8.08 4.58 6.89
N LEU A 117 -8.48 3.39 7.36
CA LEU A 117 -9.63 3.29 8.29
C LEU A 117 -9.25 3.78 9.72
N TRP A 118 -7.98 4.09 10.00
CA TRP A 118 -7.51 4.30 11.38
C TRP A 118 -7.06 5.74 11.70
N SER A 119 -7.00 6.67 10.73
CA SER A 119 -6.37 7.99 11.00
C SER A 119 -7.00 9.22 10.33
N GLY A 120 -8.11 9.12 9.59
CA GLY A 120 -8.65 10.28 8.83
C GLY A 120 -10.16 10.54 8.89
N ARG A 121 -10.94 9.68 9.53
CA ARG A 121 -12.41 9.82 9.53
C ARG A 121 -12.85 10.55 10.79
N GLY A 122 -13.23 11.83 10.66
CA GLY A 122 -13.85 12.58 11.76
C GLY A 122 -15.07 11.86 12.36
N PRO A 123 -15.61 12.34 13.49
CA PRO A 123 -16.55 11.58 14.34
C PRO A 123 -17.79 11.05 13.59
N THR A 124 -18.29 11.78 12.60
CA THR A 124 -19.45 11.37 11.78
C THR A 124 -19.21 10.07 11.02
N ALA A 125 -18.01 9.87 10.51
CA ALA A 125 -17.72 8.70 9.69
C ALA A 125 -17.40 7.46 10.54
N ILE A 126 -16.94 7.64 11.78
CA ILE A 126 -16.84 6.56 12.77
C ILE A 126 -18.26 6.10 13.17
N LEU A 127 -19.18 7.04 13.39
CA LEU A 127 -20.59 6.72 13.68
C LEU A 127 -21.29 5.97 12.55
N ASP A 128 -21.06 6.36 11.30
CA ASP A 128 -21.59 5.63 10.13
C ASP A 128 -21.03 4.19 10.06
N GLU A 129 -19.75 4.01 10.40
CA GLU A 129 -19.12 2.69 10.44
C GLU A 129 -19.68 1.83 11.59
N MET A 130 -19.90 2.39 12.77
CA MET A 130 -20.58 1.71 13.87
C MET A 130 -21.98 1.25 13.45
N ARG A 131 -22.71 2.11 12.72
CA ARG A 131 -24.04 1.79 12.19
C ARG A 131 -23.99 0.66 11.17
N GLN A 132 -22.97 0.63 10.31
CA GLN A 132 -22.78 -0.46 9.36
C GLN A 132 -22.51 -1.78 10.08
N VAL A 133 -21.57 -1.80 11.04
CA VAL A 133 -21.19 -3.00 11.80
C VAL A 133 -22.38 -3.65 12.53
N MET A 134 -23.34 -2.85 13.02
CA MET A 134 -24.55 -3.39 13.65
C MET A 134 -25.51 -4.07 12.67
N ASN A 135 -25.51 -3.66 11.40
CA ASN A 135 -26.48 -4.08 10.38
C ASN A 135 -25.92 -5.12 9.39
N VAL A 136 -24.67 -5.58 9.54
CA VAL A 136 -24.12 -6.61 8.65
C VAL A 136 -24.62 -8.00 9.08
N GLU A 137 -25.39 -8.64 8.20
CA GLU A 137 -25.76 -10.05 8.34
C GLU A 137 -24.61 -10.97 7.93
N GLY A 138 -24.43 -12.10 8.62
CA GLY A 138 -23.39 -13.09 8.30
C GLY A 138 -21.99 -12.84 8.90
N VAL A 139 -21.79 -11.77 9.67
CA VAL A 139 -20.55 -11.52 10.41
C VAL A 139 -20.58 -12.17 11.79
N ASP A 140 -19.51 -12.90 12.12
CA ASP A 140 -19.25 -13.49 13.43
C ASP A 140 -19.39 -12.46 14.57
N GLU A 141 -20.11 -12.84 15.62
CA GLU A 141 -20.45 -11.95 16.74
C GLU A 141 -19.22 -11.51 17.54
N ALA A 142 -18.15 -12.32 17.58
CA ALA A 142 -16.92 -11.93 18.23
C ALA A 142 -16.13 -10.93 17.37
N ALA A 143 -16.12 -11.09 16.05
CA ALA A 143 -15.55 -10.12 15.11
C ALA A 143 -16.28 -8.78 15.17
N ARG A 144 -17.61 -8.81 15.22
CA ARG A 144 -18.48 -7.62 15.40
C ARG A 144 -18.15 -6.87 16.68
N ARG A 145 -18.07 -7.58 17.81
CA ARG A 145 -17.73 -6.97 19.11
C ARG A 145 -16.34 -6.35 19.12
N ARG A 146 -15.32 -7.02 18.55
CA ARG A 146 -13.96 -6.46 18.45
C ARG A 146 -13.93 -5.18 17.62
N LYS A 147 -14.60 -5.18 16.47
CA LYS A 147 -14.68 -4.00 15.59
C LYS A 147 -15.42 -2.85 16.27
N MET A 148 -16.53 -3.14 16.96
CA MET A 148 -17.28 -2.13 17.70
C MET A 148 -16.45 -1.49 18.82
N HIS A 149 -15.69 -2.30 19.57
CA HIS A 149 -14.82 -1.78 20.64
C HIS A 149 -13.77 -0.80 20.10
N LEU A 150 -13.13 -1.15 18.98
CA LEU A 150 -12.14 -0.29 18.33
C LEU A 150 -12.72 1.04 17.84
N LEU A 151 -13.94 1.02 17.28
CA LEU A 151 -14.61 2.25 16.85
C LEU A 151 -15.02 3.14 18.03
N ILE A 152 -15.39 2.54 19.18
CA ILE A 152 -15.68 3.28 20.42
C ILE A 152 -14.42 3.97 20.93
N ASP A 153 -13.28 3.27 20.99
CA ASP A 153 -12.01 3.84 21.43
C ASP A 153 -11.58 5.02 20.54
N GLN A 154 -11.83 4.92 19.23
CA GLN A 154 -11.60 6.01 18.29
C GLN A 154 -12.55 7.20 18.50
N MET A 155 -13.82 6.96 18.82
CA MET A 155 -14.77 8.03 19.15
C MET A 155 -14.40 8.79 20.41
N GLN A 156 -13.80 8.12 21.41
CA GLN A 156 -13.41 8.77 22.66
C GLN A 156 -12.38 9.89 22.46
N VAL A 157 -11.58 9.86 21.39
CA VAL A 157 -10.63 10.94 21.05
C VAL A 157 -11.35 12.26 20.72
N TYR A 158 -12.64 12.22 20.36
CA TYR A 158 -13.45 13.37 20.00
C TYR A 158 -14.43 13.82 21.10
N ILE A 159 -14.48 13.10 22.23
CA ILE A 159 -15.30 13.45 23.38
C ILE A 159 -14.38 14.13 24.40
N PRO A 160 -14.53 15.44 24.67
CA PRO A 160 -13.67 16.18 25.59
C PRO A 160 -13.82 15.74 27.06
#